data_AF-A0A6L8T898-F1
#
_entry.id   AF-A0A6L8T898-F1
#
_cell.length_a   1.000
_cell.length_b   1.000
_cell.length_c   1.000
_cell.angle_alpha   90.00
_cell.angle_beta   90.00
_cell.angle_gamma   90.00
#
_symmetry.space_group_name_H-M   'P 1'
#
loop_
_entity.id
_entity.type
_entity.pdbx_description
1 polymer ?
#
loop_
_entity_poly.entity_id
_entity_poly.type
_entity_poly.pdbx_seq_one_letter_code
_entity_poly.pdbx_strand_id
1 'polypeptide(L)'
;MKMNRAKKGAVVLNKLYGDFYHVDGNSKDENGKIVSAQACRIDVGAYLESLNIRFTSENKRALFLKALAENDVSLYCIDGQSEMSMTEKNAICFRVIKDSYENLAAENWYVSDGVLVKNGHPAAEQGEIEIDQILAIFPHKILIGVKAGEDKISLMYFDPNYAGKEFRPALKGTKIPVPEKITLSNDNLLLYYSRTHMEEKGEGDEKTTEEVVDVSGYVIYDSEGSLLDHDEYDTDPDEDHEIDVPLGKYVIDTDNFIVFQGEFNGKPFTNIYSREYHELRSIELASKVSSAEENVDKFMLIKTADELAVVSDSGNELVLKPSKQLSKALDQLYGYGYLVDYCNKGRYFILTFASDSYEVKTLKGTFTSDIGLVLTVE
;
A
#
# COMPACT_ATOMS: atom_id res chain seq x y z
N MET A 1 4.03 -7.05 37.50
CA MET A 1 2.92 -7.41 36.60
C MET A 1 2.78 -8.94 36.56
N LYS A 2 1.59 -9.51 36.28
CA LYS A 2 1.42 -10.95 35.97
C LYS A 2 1.84 -11.22 34.53
N MET A 3 2.58 -12.30 34.27
CA MET A 3 3.15 -12.58 32.94
C MET A 3 2.11 -12.67 31.81
N ASN A 4 0.89 -13.12 32.12
CA ASN A 4 -0.24 -13.16 31.17
C ASN A 4 -0.67 -11.81 30.60
N ARG A 5 -0.14 -10.69 31.11
CA ARG A 5 -0.39 -9.35 30.55
C ARG A 5 0.71 -8.89 29.58
N ALA A 6 1.78 -9.67 29.39
CA ALA A 6 2.83 -9.41 28.40
C ALA A 6 2.40 -9.85 27.00
N LYS A 7 1.21 -9.41 26.56
CA LYS A 7 0.67 -9.72 25.24
C LYS A 7 1.40 -8.87 24.19
N LYS A 8 1.52 -9.37 22.95
CA LYS A 8 2.07 -8.61 21.81
C LYS A 8 1.26 -7.31 21.68
N GLY A 9 1.94 -6.18 21.48
CA GLY A 9 1.32 -4.86 21.42
C GLY A 9 1.17 -4.15 22.79
N ALA A 10 1.43 -4.83 23.91
CA ALA A 10 1.36 -4.18 25.23
C ALA A 10 2.54 -3.23 25.46
N VAL A 11 2.28 -2.11 26.14
CA VAL A 11 3.34 -1.19 26.60
C VAL A 11 3.57 -1.38 28.09
N VAL A 12 4.82 -1.62 28.47
CA VAL A 12 5.21 -1.87 29.85
C VAL A 12 6.27 -0.87 30.31
N LEU A 13 6.12 -0.40 31.55
CA LEU A 13 7.12 0.40 32.26
C LEU A 13 8.00 -0.50 33.10
N ASN A 14 9.31 -0.42 32.90
CA ASN A 14 10.26 -1.00 33.83
C ASN A 14 10.37 -0.10 35.06
N LYS A 15 9.91 -0.60 36.21
CA LYS A 15 9.87 0.17 37.46
C LYS A 15 11.24 0.41 38.08
N LEU A 16 12.29 -0.30 37.63
CA LEU A 16 13.64 -0.15 38.15
C LEU A 16 14.40 0.97 37.43
N TYR A 17 14.27 1.02 36.11
CA TYR A 17 15.04 1.95 35.27
C TYR A 17 14.20 3.11 34.73
N GLY A 18 12.87 3.04 34.83
CA GLY A 18 11.96 4.07 34.35
C GLY A 18 11.73 4.04 32.82
N ASP A 19 12.35 3.09 32.12
CA ASP A 19 12.23 2.93 30.67
C ASP A 19 10.90 2.28 30.27
N PHE A 20 10.41 2.67 29.10
CA PHE A 20 9.22 2.10 28.47
C PHE A 20 9.63 1.07 27.42
N TYR A 21 8.84 0.01 27.31
CA TYR A 21 9.06 -1.07 26.36
C TYR A 21 7.75 -1.45 25.67
N HIS A 22 7.85 -1.73 24.37
CA HIS A 22 6.79 -2.33 23.58
C HIS A 22 7.01 -3.84 23.49
N VAL A 23 6.01 -4.65 23.82
CA VAL A 23 6.09 -6.11 23.71
C VAL A 23 5.91 -6.52 22.24
N ASP A 24 7.00 -6.94 21.61
CA ASP A 24 7.05 -7.31 20.20
C ASP A 24 6.60 -8.76 19.94
N GLY A 25 6.87 -9.64 20.90
CA GLY A 25 6.52 -11.06 20.79
C GLY A 25 6.32 -11.73 22.14
N ASN A 26 5.57 -12.82 22.17
CA ASN A 26 5.43 -13.66 23.36
C ASN A 26 5.37 -15.15 23.00
N SER A 27 5.80 -15.97 23.94
CA SER A 27 5.71 -17.43 23.87
C SER A 27 4.74 -17.93 24.92
N LYS A 28 3.91 -18.91 24.54
CA LYS A 28 2.88 -19.51 25.38
C LYS A 28 3.21 -20.97 25.67
N ASP A 29 2.77 -21.47 26.81
CA ASP A 29 2.78 -22.91 27.10
C ASP A 29 1.62 -23.65 26.39
N GLU A 30 1.57 -24.97 26.57
CA GLU A 30 0.53 -25.87 26.03
C GLU A 30 -0.90 -25.51 26.47
N ASN A 31 -1.06 -24.73 27.55
CA ASN A 31 -2.34 -24.25 28.06
C ASN A 31 -2.64 -22.81 27.63
N GLY A 32 -1.82 -22.22 26.74
CA GLY A 32 -1.98 -20.86 26.23
C GLY A 32 -1.57 -19.76 27.22
N LYS A 33 -0.93 -20.10 28.35
CA LYS A 33 -0.42 -19.12 29.34
C LYS A 33 0.89 -18.52 28.81
N ILE A 34 1.07 -17.20 28.90
CA ILE A 34 2.30 -16.54 28.47
C ILE A 34 3.41 -16.85 29.48
N VAL A 35 4.51 -17.44 29.00
CA VAL A 35 5.67 -17.85 29.81
C VAL A 35 6.88 -16.94 29.61
N SER A 36 7.03 -16.36 28.42
CA SER A 36 8.09 -15.41 28.08
C SER A 36 7.59 -14.36 27.08
N ALA A 37 8.20 -13.18 27.08
CA ALA A 37 7.94 -12.14 26.10
C ALA A 37 9.22 -11.40 25.74
N GLN A 38 9.34 -11.00 24.48
CA GLN A 38 10.38 -10.12 23.98
C GLN A 38 9.81 -8.70 23.89
N ALA A 39 10.57 -7.73 24.36
CA ALA A 39 10.16 -6.34 24.34
C ALA A 39 11.30 -5.44 23.88
N CYS A 40 10.95 -4.46 23.05
CA CYS A 40 11.87 -3.46 22.51
C CYS A 40 11.71 -2.16 23.31
N ARG A 41 12.83 -1.55 23.69
CA ARG A 41 12.81 -0.27 24.40
C ARG A 41 12.27 0.82 23.49
N ILE A 42 11.48 1.73 24.05
CA ILE A 42 10.98 2.92 23.36
C ILE A 42 11.95 4.07 23.67
N ASP A 43 12.56 4.69 22.65
CA ASP A 43 13.29 5.96 22.83
C ASP A 43 12.31 7.13 22.97
N VAL A 44 12.00 7.44 24.22
CA VAL A 44 11.12 8.56 24.60
C VAL A 44 11.71 9.91 24.17
N GLY A 45 13.03 10.06 24.08
CA GLY A 45 13.68 11.30 23.64
C GLY A 45 13.39 11.59 22.16
N ALA A 46 13.69 10.62 21.30
CA ALA A 46 13.45 10.72 19.86
C ALA A 46 11.95 10.93 19.53
N TYR A 47 11.04 10.31 20.29
CA TYR A 47 9.60 10.49 20.13
C TYR A 47 9.11 11.91 20.47
N LEU A 48 9.67 12.53 21.51
CA LEU A 48 9.32 13.91 21.87
C LEU A 48 9.92 14.93 20.90
N GLU A 49 11.10 14.63 20.35
CA GLU A 49 11.74 15.44 19.32
C GLU A 49 10.98 15.40 17.98
N SER A 50 10.46 14.24 17.56
CA SER A 50 9.64 14.13 16.33
C SER A 50 8.32 14.90 16.44
N LEU A 51 7.79 15.05 17.65
CA LEU A 51 6.61 15.88 17.94
C LEU A 51 6.95 17.36 18.19
N ASN A 52 8.22 17.74 18.10
CA ASN A 52 8.74 19.09 18.38
C ASN A 52 8.37 19.62 19.79
N ILE A 53 8.22 18.70 20.76
CA ILE A 53 7.86 19.04 22.14
C ILE A 53 9.14 19.18 22.96
N ARG A 54 9.43 20.42 23.39
CA ARG A 54 10.56 20.71 24.30
C ARG A 54 10.06 21.01 25.71
N PHE A 55 10.56 20.26 26.68
CA PHE A 55 10.26 20.52 28.09
C PHE A 55 11.19 21.59 28.65
N THR A 56 10.61 22.56 29.35
CA THR A 56 11.37 23.64 29.99
C THR A 56 12.09 23.20 31.28
N SER A 57 11.83 21.97 31.76
CA SER A 57 12.56 21.35 32.87
C SER A 57 12.32 19.83 32.96
N GLU A 58 13.25 19.10 33.57
CA GLU A 58 13.13 17.66 33.82
C GLU A 58 11.93 17.30 34.71
N ASN A 59 11.57 18.13 35.68
CA ASN A 59 10.36 17.91 36.49
C ASN A 59 9.07 17.96 35.66
N LYS A 60 9.00 18.83 34.66
CA LYS A 60 7.85 18.89 33.75
C LYS A 60 7.82 17.70 32.79
N ARG A 61 8.99 17.24 32.33
CA ARG A 61 9.12 15.99 31.58
C ARG A 61 8.64 14.80 32.40
N ALA A 62 9.06 14.68 33.66
CA ALA A 62 8.63 13.60 34.54
C ALA A 62 7.12 13.63 34.83
N LEU A 63 6.54 14.81 35.05
CA LEU A 63 5.08 14.99 35.19
C LEU A 63 4.34 14.66 33.89
N PHE A 64 4.88 15.04 32.74
CA PHE A 64 4.32 14.71 31.43
C PHE A 64 4.38 13.21 31.13
N LEU A 65 5.49 12.53 31.45
CA LEU A 65 5.62 11.08 31.31
C LEU A 65 4.70 10.33 32.27
N LYS A 66 4.50 10.87 33.48
CA LYS A 66 3.51 10.36 34.42
C LYS A 66 2.08 10.56 33.90
N ALA A 67 1.78 11.72 33.33
CA ALA A 67 0.48 11.99 32.70
C ALA A 67 0.25 11.13 31.45
N LEU A 68 1.28 10.89 30.62
CA LEU A 68 1.27 9.93 29.50
C LEU A 68 0.93 8.52 29.97
N ALA A 69 1.56 8.08 31.06
CA ALA A 69 1.27 6.79 31.70
C ALA A 69 -0.14 6.71 32.33
N GLU A 70 -0.80 7.86 32.54
CA GLU A 70 -2.15 7.97 33.09
C GLU A 70 -3.23 8.19 32.01
N ASN A 71 -2.87 8.56 30.76
CA ASN A 71 -3.81 9.01 29.71
C ASN A 71 -3.78 8.19 28.40
N ASP A 72 -3.31 6.95 28.40
CA ASP A 72 -3.45 5.98 27.27
C ASP A 72 -3.03 6.47 25.86
N VAL A 73 -2.12 7.44 25.81
CA VAL A 73 -1.63 8.04 24.57
C VAL A 73 -0.84 7.01 23.76
N SER A 74 -1.15 6.88 22.46
CA SER A 74 -0.42 5.99 21.55
C SER A 74 1.04 6.44 21.42
N LEU A 75 1.95 5.60 21.92
CA LEU A 75 3.39 5.76 21.74
C LEU A 75 3.79 4.97 20.50
N TYR A 76 4.35 5.65 19.49
CA TYR A 76 4.91 4.99 18.32
C TYR A 76 6.30 4.42 18.63
N CYS A 77 6.62 3.29 18.02
CA CYS A 77 7.86 2.55 18.26
C CYS A 77 9.06 3.32 17.66
N ILE A 78 10.06 3.65 18.48
CA ILE A 78 11.34 4.20 17.98
C ILE A 78 12.51 3.47 18.65
N ASP A 79 13.29 2.85 17.76
CA ASP A 79 14.62 2.23 17.84
C ASP A 79 14.81 0.85 18.51
N GLY A 80 15.36 -0.09 17.74
CA GLY A 80 15.58 -1.51 18.06
C GLY A 80 16.84 -1.82 18.85
N GLN A 81 17.45 -0.84 19.54
CA GLN A 81 18.78 -1.02 20.13
C GLN A 81 18.83 -1.49 21.59
N SER A 82 17.76 -2.04 22.16
CA SER A 82 17.82 -2.68 23.48
C SER A 82 16.70 -3.70 23.67
N GLU A 83 16.91 -4.92 23.17
CA GLU A 83 15.99 -6.03 23.40
C GLU A 83 16.07 -6.52 24.86
N MET A 84 14.91 -6.74 25.47
CA MET A 84 14.79 -7.27 26.83
C MET A 84 13.90 -8.51 26.86
N SER A 85 14.35 -9.55 27.54
CA SER A 85 13.55 -10.77 27.78
C SER A 85 12.78 -10.68 29.10
N MET A 86 11.46 -10.74 29.01
CA MET A 86 10.56 -10.84 30.14
C MET A 86 10.24 -12.30 30.44
N THR A 87 10.30 -12.66 31.72
CA THR A 87 9.99 -13.99 32.24
C THR A 87 9.15 -13.86 33.50
N GLU A 88 8.53 -14.94 33.96
CA GLU A 88 7.74 -14.93 35.20
C GLU A 88 8.56 -14.43 36.42
N LYS A 89 9.87 -14.68 36.44
CA LYS A 89 10.79 -14.28 37.52
C LYS A 89 11.01 -12.77 37.60
N ASN A 90 11.04 -12.07 36.46
CA ASN A 90 11.30 -10.62 36.40
C ASN A 90 10.04 -9.79 36.11
N ALA A 91 8.90 -10.41 35.80
CA ALA A 91 7.63 -9.74 35.50
C ALA A 91 7.18 -8.78 36.60
N ILE A 92 7.57 -9.00 37.86
CA ILE A 92 7.28 -8.08 38.97
C ILE A 92 7.93 -6.71 38.77
N CYS A 93 9.06 -6.61 38.09
CA CYS A 93 9.75 -5.35 37.81
C CYS A 93 8.99 -4.47 36.81
N PHE A 94 7.97 -5.01 36.15
CA PHE A 94 7.21 -4.30 35.13
C PHE A 94 5.79 -3.94 35.62
N ARG A 95 5.28 -2.84 35.07
CA ARG A 95 3.89 -2.41 35.18
C ARG A 95 3.33 -2.28 33.76
N VAL A 96 2.17 -2.87 33.50
CA VAL A 96 1.43 -2.60 32.25
C VAL A 96 0.97 -1.16 32.32
N ILE A 97 1.37 -0.38 31.33
CA ILE A 97 0.88 0.98 31.13
C ILE A 97 -0.27 0.95 30.13
N LYS A 98 -0.18 0.09 29.10
CA LYS A 98 -1.23 -0.14 28.11
C LYS A 98 -1.41 -1.64 27.87
N ASP A 99 -2.62 -2.17 28.03
CA ASP A 99 -2.93 -3.57 27.68
C ASP A 99 -2.84 -3.76 26.16
N SER A 100 -2.60 -4.99 25.69
CA SER A 100 -2.64 -5.25 24.24
C SER A 100 -4.02 -4.90 23.69
N TYR A 101 -4.03 -4.16 22.59
CA TYR A 101 -5.23 -3.85 21.83
C TYR A 101 -6.05 -5.12 21.53
N GLU A 102 -7.39 -4.98 21.52
CA GLU A 102 -8.26 -6.03 21.00
C GLU A 102 -7.89 -6.28 19.53
N ASN A 103 -7.70 -7.54 19.15
CA ASN A 103 -7.52 -7.90 17.74
C ASN A 103 -8.91 -7.91 17.09
N LEU A 104 -9.20 -6.85 16.33
CA LEU A 104 -10.53 -6.63 15.76
C LEU A 104 -10.90 -7.65 14.68
N ALA A 105 -9.92 -8.24 14.01
CA ALA A 105 -10.13 -9.19 12.91
C ALA A 105 -10.81 -10.50 13.36
N ALA A 106 -10.83 -10.80 14.66
CA ALA A 106 -11.47 -12.00 15.22
C ALA A 106 -12.97 -11.80 15.55
N GLU A 107 -13.53 -10.62 15.30
CA GLU A 107 -14.86 -10.24 15.74
C GLU A 107 -15.83 -10.06 14.56
N ASN A 108 -17.14 -10.15 14.83
CA ASN A 108 -18.16 -9.97 13.81
C ASN A 108 -18.55 -8.49 13.68
N TRP A 109 -17.99 -7.84 12.66
CA TRP A 109 -18.26 -6.44 12.31
C TRP A 109 -19.07 -6.36 11.01
N TYR A 110 -20.08 -5.49 11.00
CA TYR A 110 -20.86 -5.20 9.80
C TYR A 110 -21.50 -3.82 9.88
N VAL A 111 -22.04 -3.35 8.75
CA VAL A 111 -22.82 -2.12 8.66
C VAL A 111 -24.30 -2.48 8.58
N SER A 112 -25.14 -1.80 9.37
CA SER A 112 -26.60 -1.94 9.33
C SER A 112 -27.24 -0.56 9.37
N ASP A 113 -28.01 -0.22 8.34
CA ASP A 113 -28.72 1.07 8.23
C ASP A 113 -27.82 2.27 8.51
N GLY A 114 -26.63 2.26 7.92
CA GLY A 114 -25.65 3.34 8.10
C GLY A 114 -24.84 3.25 9.39
N VAL A 115 -25.06 2.29 10.28
CA VAL A 115 -24.41 2.19 11.61
C VAL A 115 -23.39 1.07 11.65
N LEU A 116 -22.22 1.33 12.26
CA LEU A 116 -21.22 0.29 12.53
C LEU A 116 -21.67 -0.59 13.71
N VAL A 117 -21.78 -1.90 13.47
CA VAL A 117 -22.27 -2.89 14.43
C VAL A 117 -21.17 -3.89 14.78
N LYS A 118 -20.98 -4.15 16.08
CA LYS A 118 -20.12 -5.19 16.65
C LYS A 118 -21.00 -6.22 17.35
N ASN A 119 -21.00 -7.47 16.88
CA ASN A 119 -21.73 -8.58 17.51
C ASN A 119 -23.22 -8.29 17.78
N GLY A 120 -23.91 -7.63 16.85
CA GLY A 120 -25.34 -7.31 16.98
C GLY A 120 -25.67 -6.02 17.74
N HIS A 121 -24.66 -5.30 18.24
CA HIS A 121 -24.85 -4.04 18.96
C HIS A 121 -24.09 -2.89 18.29
N PRO A 122 -24.63 -1.66 18.28
CA PRO A 122 -23.91 -0.49 17.79
C PRO A 122 -22.54 -0.36 18.46
N ALA A 123 -21.49 -0.14 17.67
CA ALA A 123 -20.12 -0.12 18.14
C ALA A 123 -19.78 1.16 18.95
N ALA A 124 -20.43 2.27 18.62
CA ALA A 124 -20.28 3.57 19.27
C ALA A 124 -21.53 4.45 19.06
N GLU A 125 -21.63 5.55 19.82
CA GLU A 125 -22.56 6.63 19.51
C GLU A 125 -22.04 7.37 18.28
N GLN A 126 -22.66 7.11 17.12
CA GLN A 126 -22.11 7.47 15.82
C GLN A 126 -22.37 8.94 15.42
N GLY A 127 -23.35 9.60 16.04
CA GLY A 127 -23.73 10.96 15.68
C GLY A 127 -24.38 11.03 14.30
N GLU A 128 -24.00 12.04 13.50
CA GLU A 128 -24.61 12.34 12.19
C GLU A 128 -23.96 11.62 11.00
N ILE A 129 -22.89 10.83 11.22
CA ILE A 129 -22.24 10.14 10.11
C ILE A 129 -23.07 8.92 9.66
N GLU A 130 -23.14 8.70 8.36
CA GLU A 130 -23.76 7.52 7.76
C GLU A 130 -22.67 6.67 7.09
N ILE A 131 -22.41 5.48 7.64
CA ILE A 131 -21.39 4.57 7.14
C ILE A 131 -21.97 3.80 5.97
N ASP A 132 -21.30 3.88 4.82
CA ASP A 132 -21.67 3.16 3.63
C ASP A 132 -21.18 1.70 3.71
N GLN A 133 -19.90 1.50 4.02
CA GLN A 133 -19.27 0.19 4.00
C GLN A 133 -18.02 0.10 4.89
N ILE A 134 -17.68 -1.12 5.30
CA ILE A 134 -16.37 -1.45 5.86
C ILE A 134 -15.44 -1.80 4.69
N LEU A 135 -14.38 -1.04 4.52
CA LEU A 135 -13.38 -1.26 3.49
C LEU A 135 -12.34 -2.30 3.96
N ALA A 136 -11.89 -2.19 5.21
CA ALA A 136 -10.97 -3.17 5.80
C ALA A 136 -11.03 -3.18 7.33
N ILE A 137 -10.72 -4.33 7.91
CA ILE A 137 -10.55 -4.52 9.35
C ILE A 137 -9.08 -4.86 9.57
N PHE A 138 -8.34 -3.93 10.15
CA PHE A 138 -6.95 -4.14 10.56
C PHE A 138 -6.92 -4.59 12.03
N PRO A 139 -5.77 -5.09 12.53
CA PRO A 139 -5.68 -5.59 13.90
C PRO A 139 -6.16 -4.60 14.97
N HIS A 140 -6.01 -3.28 14.75
CA HIS A 140 -6.28 -2.25 15.76
C HIS A 140 -7.27 -1.16 15.33
N LYS A 141 -7.67 -1.13 14.07
CA LYS A 141 -8.58 -0.11 13.52
C LYS A 141 -9.37 -0.65 12.34
N ILE A 142 -10.52 -0.06 12.10
CA ILE A 142 -11.40 -0.40 10.98
C ILE A 142 -11.41 0.78 10.02
N LEU A 143 -11.06 0.54 8.77
CA LEU A 143 -11.20 1.50 7.69
C LEU A 143 -12.62 1.38 7.11
N ILE A 144 -13.32 2.50 7.10
CA ILE A 144 -14.71 2.60 6.67
C ILE A 144 -14.86 3.70 5.61
N GLY A 145 -15.82 3.51 4.71
CA GLY A 145 -16.33 4.55 3.82
C GLY A 145 -17.57 5.19 4.44
N VAL A 146 -17.53 6.49 4.67
CA VAL A 146 -18.67 7.29 5.16
C VAL A 146 -19.27 8.05 3.98
N LYS A 147 -20.60 8.04 3.81
CA LYS A 147 -21.25 8.74 2.71
C LYS A 147 -20.90 10.23 2.71
N ALA A 148 -20.48 10.72 1.55
CA ALA A 148 -20.07 12.12 1.35
C ALA A 148 -20.66 12.76 0.08
N GLY A 149 -21.64 12.09 -0.54
CA GLY A 149 -22.32 12.44 -1.78
C GLY A 149 -23.16 11.25 -2.26
N GLU A 150 -23.74 11.34 -3.46
CA GLU A 150 -24.48 10.20 -4.07
C GLU A 150 -23.55 9.02 -4.41
N ASP A 151 -22.34 9.31 -4.88
CA ASP A 151 -21.36 8.33 -5.37
C ASP A 151 -19.98 8.47 -4.72
N LYS A 152 -19.86 9.35 -3.72
CA LYS A 152 -18.60 9.66 -3.04
C LYS A 152 -18.62 9.25 -1.58
N ILE A 153 -17.47 8.82 -1.10
CA ILE A 153 -17.21 8.51 0.31
C ILE A 153 -16.04 9.33 0.85
N SER A 154 -16.11 9.61 2.16
CA SER A 154 -14.96 10.03 2.95
C SER A 154 -14.37 8.80 3.61
N LEU A 155 -13.05 8.61 3.48
CA LEU A 155 -12.35 7.54 4.18
C LEU A 155 -12.15 7.91 5.65
N MET A 156 -12.61 7.03 6.55
CA MET A 156 -12.43 7.21 7.98
C MET A 156 -11.92 5.94 8.66
N TYR A 157 -11.25 6.13 9.79
CA TYR A 157 -10.92 5.07 10.73
C TYR A 157 -11.83 5.10 11.94
N PHE A 158 -12.20 3.91 12.38
CA PHE A 158 -12.72 3.66 13.70
C PHE A 158 -11.71 2.83 14.50
N ASP A 159 -11.20 3.38 15.59
CA ASP A 159 -10.37 2.66 16.56
C ASP A 159 -11.15 2.54 17.88
N PRO A 160 -11.63 1.33 18.25
CA PRO A 160 -12.39 1.13 19.48
C PRO A 160 -11.55 1.33 20.75
N ASN A 161 -10.22 1.31 20.62
CA ASN A 161 -9.28 1.52 21.72
C ASN A 161 -8.89 3.00 21.88
N TYR A 162 -9.27 3.87 20.95
CA TYR A 162 -8.99 5.30 21.07
C TYR A 162 -9.93 5.96 22.08
N ALA A 163 -9.39 6.83 22.95
CA ALA A 163 -10.16 7.55 23.95
C ALA A 163 -11.22 8.45 23.28
N GLY A 164 -12.49 8.10 23.46
CA GLY A 164 -13.63 8.77 22.82
C GLY A 164 -14.36 7.93 21.77
N LYS A 165 -13.76 6.83 21.28
CA LYS A 165 -14.33 5.96 20.22
C LYS A 165 -14.81 6.76 18.99
N GLU A 166 -14.06 7.80 18.64
CA GLU A 166 -14.43 8.73 17.59
C GLU A 166 -14.01 8.21 16.22
N PHE A 167 -14.81 8.53 15.21
CA PHE A 167 -14.46 8.33 13.81
C PHE A 167 -13.51 9.44 13.36
N ARG A 168 -12.43 9.06 12.69
CA ARG A 168 -11.35 9.97 12.31
C ARG A 168 -11.11 9.92 10.81
N PRO A 169 -10.90 11.05 10.13
CA PRO A 169 -10.54 11.03 8.71
C PRO A 169 -9.24 10.27 8.50
N ALA A 170 -9.23 9.34 7.54
CA ALA A 170 -8.02 8.67 7.06
C ALA A 170 -7.25 9.60 6.10
N LEU A 171 -7.98 10.30 5.23
CA LEU A 171 -7.50 11.37 4.37
C LEU A 171 -8.35 12.61 4.65
N LYS A 172 -7.73 13.68 5.13
CA LYS A 172 -8.46 14.86 5.62
C LYS A 172 -8.89 15.74 4.45
N GLY A 173 -10.21 15.93 4.30
CA GLY A 173 -10.78 16.83 3.28
C GLY A 173 -11.06 16.15 1.93
N THR A 174 -10.46 14.99 1.69
CA THR A 174 -10.60 14.20 0.47
C THR A 174 -11.92 13.42 0.44
N LYS A 175 -12.59 13.46 -0.73
CA LYS A 175 -13.82 12.69 -1.01
C LYS A 175 -13.65 11.95 -2.33
N ILE A 176 -13.59 10.63 -2.25
CA ILE A 176 -13.31 9.78 -3.41
C ILE A 176 -14.57 9.05 -3.87
N PRO A 177 -14.66 8.65 -5.15
CA PRO A 177 -15.61 7.62 -5.56
C PRO A 177 -15.45 6.35 -4.72
N VAL A 178 -16.50 5.53 -4.64
CA VAL A 178 -16.42 4.22 -3.99
C VAL A 178 -15.29 3.39 -4.65
N PRO A 179 -14.23 3.01 -3.93
CA PRO A 179 -13.08 2.35 -4.52
C PRO A 179 -13.30 0.85 -4.71
N GLU A 180 -12.59 0.28 -5.67
CA GLU A 180 -12.34 -1.15 -5.73
C GLU A 180 -11.23 -1.53 -4.74
N LYS A 181 -11.31 -2.75 -4.19
CA LYS A 181 -10.39 -3.27 -3.17
C LYS A 181 -9.63 -4.48 -3.68
N ILE A 182 -8.31 -4.46 -3.51
CA ILE A 182 -7.42 -5.59 -3.79
C ILE A 182 -6.54 -5.85 -2.57
N THR A 183 -6.37 -7.13 -2.22
CA THR A 183 -5.32 -7.56 -1.28
C THR A 183 -4.09 -7.90 -2.10
N LEU A 184 -2.99 -7.21 -1.82
CA LEU A 184 -1.72 -7.37 -2.51
C LEU A 184 -0.95 -8.59 -1.96
N SER A 185 0.07 -9.03 -2.67
CA SER A 185 0.93 -10.17 -2.36
C SER A 185 1.58 -10.13 -0.97
N ASN A 186 1.80 -8.94 -0.41
CA ASN A 186 2.37 -8.72 0.92
C ASN A 186 1.31 -8.43 2.00
N ASP A 187 0.06 -8.82 1.77
CA ASP A 187 -1.11 -8.55 2.62
C ASP A 187 -1.47 -7.06 2.77
N ASN A 188 -0.84 -6.17 2.00
CA ASN A 188 -1.23 -4.78 1.94
C ASN A 188 -2.59 -4.63 1.24
N LEU A 189 -3.30 -3.56 1.60
CA LEU A 189 -4.56 -3.19 0.98
C LEU A 189 -4.32 -2.12 -0.09
N LEU A 190 -4.72 -2.41 -1.32
CA LEU A 190 -4.88 -1.41 -2.37
C LEU A 190 -6.36 -1.04 -2.49
N LEU A 191 -6.66 0.25 -2.32
CA LEU A 191 -7.89 0.86 -2.77
C LEU A 191 -7.59 1.66 -4.04
N TYR A 192 -8.36 1.46 -5.10
CA TYR A 192 -8.20 2.24 -6.33
C TYR A 192 -9.55 2.66 -6.89
N TYR A 193 -9.58 3.81 -7.55
CA TYR A 193 -10.80 4.41 -8.07
C TYR A 193 -10.53 5.20 -9.35
N SER A 194 -11.55 5.25 -10.20
CA SER A 194 -11.57 6.06 -11.40
C SER A 194 -13.01 6.40 -11.74
N ARG A 195 -13.28 7.66 -12.05
CA ARG A 195 -14.56 8.12 -12.57
C ARG A 195 -14.33 8.96 -13.81
N THR A 196 -15.10 8.67 -14.86
CA THR A 196 -15.06 9.37 -16.14
C THR A 196 -16.47 9.79 -16.53
N HIS A 197 -16.57 10.80 -17.39
CA HIS A 197 -17.82 11.20 -18.03
C HIS A 197 -17.58 11.51 -19.52
N MET A 198 -18.66 11.62 -20.29
CA MET A 198 -18.59 12.00 -21.71
C MET A 198 -18.94 13.49 -21.87
N GLU A 199 -18.08 14.25 -22.53
CA GLU A 199 -18.27 15.67 -22.85
C GLU A 199 -18.38 15.87 -24.37
N GLU A 200 -19.26 16.77 -24.82
CA GLU A 200 -19.31 17.21 -26.22
C GLU A 200 -18.36 18.39 -26.43
N LYS A 201 -17.36 18.23 -27.29
CA LYS A 201 -16.45 19.30 -27.74
C LYS A 201 -16.66 19.63 -29.20
N GLY A 202 -16.61 20.92 -29.52
CA GLY A 202 -16.75 21.47 -30.88
C GLY A 202 -17.84 22.54 -31.01
N GLU A 203 -17.74 23.40 -32.02
CA GLU A 203 -18.73 24.44 -32.35
C GLU A 203 -19.46 24.10 -33.66
N GLY A 204 -20.79 24.29 -33.70
CA GLY A 204 -21.60 24.08 -34.90
C GLY A 204 -21.94 22.61 -35.17
N ASP A 205 -21.83 22.18 -36.43
CA ASP A 205 -22.20 20.82 -36.88
C ASP A 205 -21.07 19.77 -36.66
N GLU A 206 -19.86 20.20 -36.30
CA GLU A 206 -18.73 19.31 -35.98
C GLU A 206 -18.61 19.12 -34.46
N LYS A 207 -19.58 18.39 -33.89
CA LYS A 207 -19.49 17.94 -32.49
C LYS A 207 -18.79 16.59 -32.41
N THR A 208 -17.83 16.50 -31.51
CA THR A 208 -17.17 15.26 -31.11
C THR A 208 -17.47 14.98 -29.65
N THR A 209 -17.64 13.71 -29.30
CA THR A 209 -17.81 13.29 -27.90
C THR A 209 -16.48 12.70 -27.43
N GLU A 210 -15.95 13.25 -26.35
CA GLU A 210 -14.72 12.79 -25.71
C GLU A 210 -15.02 12.32 -24.28
N GLU A 211 -14.35 11.27 -23.85
CA GLU A 211 -14.33 10.84 -22.46
C GLU A 211 -13.34 11.73 -21.68
N VAL A 212 -13.75 12.21 -20.51
CA VAL A 212 -12.98 13.08 -19.62
C VAL A 212 -12.87 12.41 -18.25
N VAL A 213 -11.69 12.50 -17.63
CA VAL A 213 -11.44 11.99 -16.28
C VAL A 213 -11.90 13.01 -15.27
N ASP A 214 -12.86 12.64 -14.43
CA ASP A 214 -13.28 13.49 -13.30
C ASP A 214 -12.29 13.39 -12.15
N VAL A 215 -11.91 12.15 -11.83
CA VAL A 215 -11.09 11.83 -10.67
C VAL A 215 -10.55 10.41 -10.83
N SER A 216 -9.28 10.23 -10.49
CA SER A 216 -8.68 8.91 -10.41
C SER A 216 -7.58 8.89 -9.36
N GLY A 217 -7.34 7.74 -8.75
CA GLY A 217 -6.32 7.65 -7.73
C GLY A 217 -6.27 6.30 -7.06
N TYR A 218 -5.34 6.20 -6.13
CA TYR A 218 -5.13 5.00 -5.33
C TYR A 218 -4.69 5.36 -3.91
N VAL A 219 -4.93 4.41 -3.00
CA VAL A 219 -4.51 4.48 -1.62
C VAL A 219 -4.00 3.11 -1.21
N ILE A 220 -2.79 3.06 -0.66
CA ILE A 220 -2.14 1.82 -0.21
C ILE A 220 -1.99 1.86 1.30
N TYR A 221 -2.48 0.82 1.96
CA TYR A 221 -2.28 0.60 3.39
C TYR A 221 -1.46 -0.66 3.64
N ASP A 222 -0.65 -0.65 4.70
CA ASP A 222 -0.01 -1.87 5.21
C ASP A 222 -1.05 -2.81 5.88
N SER A 223 -0.60 -4.00 6.27
CA SER A 223 -1.43 -5.01 6.95
C SER A 223 -1.89 -4.59 8.36
N GLU A 224 -1.29 -3.54 8.95
CA GLU A 224 -1.70 -2.93 10.22
C GLU A 224 -2.63 -1.71 10.00
N GLY A 225 -2.87 -1.35 8.73
CA GLY A 225 -3.70 -0.25 8.27
C GLY A 225 -3.04 1.11 8.29
N SER A 226 -1.72 1.20 8.41
CA SER A 226 -0.97 2.44 8.23
C SER A 226 -0.99 2.82 6.76
N LEU A 227 -1.21 4.11 6.48
CA LEU A 227 -1.11 4.64 5.13
C LEU A 227 0.36 4.57 4.68
N LEU A 228 0.61 3.85 3.59
CA LEU A 228 1.94 3.74 3.00
C LEU A 228 2.14 4.77 1.90
N ASP A 229 1.14 4.89 1.04
CA ASP A 229 1.18 5.80 -0.09
C ASP A 229 -0.24 6.14 -0.54
N HIS A 230 -0.38 7.29 -1.18
CA HIS A 230 -1.57 7.66 -1.90
C HIS A 230 -1.23 8.68 -2.96
N ASP A 231 -1.95 8.60 -4.07
CA ASP A 231 -1.96 9.67 -5.05
C ASP A 231 -3.40 9.94 -5.46
N GLU A 232 -3.72 11.22 -5.56
CA GLU A 232 -5.03 11.70 -5.96
C GLU A 232 -4.82 12.64 -7.12
N TYR A 233 -5.42 12.27 -8.24
CA TYR A 233 -5.55 13.13 -9.38
C TYR A 233 -6.97 13.70 -9.30
N ASP A 234 -7.09 14.97 -8.89
CA ASP A 234 -8.35 15.74 -8.93
C ASP A 234 -8.17 16.90 -9.90
N THR A 235 -9.22 17.18 -10.66
CA THR A 235 -9.33 18.39 -11.49
C THR A 235 -9.64 19.58 -10.57
N ASP A 236 -8.73 19.96 -9.69
CA ASP A 236 -8.87 21.25 -9.00
C ASP A 236 -8.67 22.34 -10.07
N PRO A 237 -9.69 23.18 -10.37
CA PRO A 237 -9.59 24.20 -11.42
C PRO A 237 -8.48 25.24 -11.19
N ASP A 238 -7.88 25.29 -9.99
CA ASP A 238 -6.81 26.21 -9.61
C ASP A 238 -5.39 25.58 -9.70
N GLU A 239 -5.25 24.27 -9.97
CA GLU A 239 -3.97 23.59 -10.19
C GLU A 239 -3.91 22.96 -11.60
N ASP A 240 -2.87 23.29 -12.38
CA ASP A 240 -2.62 22.81 -13.76
C ASP A 240 -2.33 21.28 -13.85
N HIS A 241 -2.87 20.47 -12.95
CA HIS A 241 -2.75 19.01 -12.95
C HIS A 241 -3.96 18.39 -13.66
N GLU A 242 -4.10 18.66 -14.96
CA GLU A 242 -5.06 17.94 -15.79
C GLU A 242 -4.64 16.47 -15.88
N ILE A 243 -5.56 15.56 -15.55
CA ILE A 243 -5.32 14.13 -15.56
C ILE A 243 -5.52 13.66 -17.00
N ASP A 244 -4.42 13.51 -17.74
CA ASP A 244 -4.50 13.13 -19.15
C ASP A 244 -5.09 11.72 -19.38
N VAL A 245 -4.92 10.80 -18.41
CA VAL A 245 -5.41 9.41 -18.46
C VAL A 245 -5.82 8.88 -17.08
N PRO A 246 -6.89 8.07 -16.97
CA PRO A 246 -7.26 7.46 -15.70
C PRO A 246 -6.24 6.41 -15.24
N LEU A 247 -6.28 6.02 -13.96
CA LEU A 247 -5.38 5.01 -13.40
C LEU A 247 -5.52 3.65 -14.11
N GLY A 248 -6.75 3.27 -14.50
CA GLY A 248 -7.06 2.00 -15.13
C GLY A 248 -7.45 0.91 -14.12
N LYS A 249 -7.63 -0.33 -14.62
CA LYS A 249 -7.98 -1.50 -13.79
C LYS A 249 -6.74 -2.21 -13.31
N TYR A 250 -6.77 -2.71 -12.08
CA TYR A 250 -5.71 -3.57 -11.55
C TYR A 250 -5.50 -4.81 -12.44
N VAL A 251 -4.24 -5.12 -12.73
CA VAL A 251 -3.83 -6.29 -13.52
C VAL A 251 -3.04 -7.26 -12.66
N ILE A 252 -1.96 -6.79 -12.03
CA ILE A 252 -1.05 -7.61 -11.24
C ILE A 252 -0.29 -6.76 -10.21
N ASP A 253 0.20 -7.41 -9.18
CA ASP A 253 1.24 -6.88 -8.29
C ASP A 253 2.40 -7.85 -8.14
N THR A 254 3.57 -7.27 -7.87
CA THR A 254 4.85 -7.94 -7.62
C THR A 254 5.51 -7.24 -6.43
N ASP A 255 6.70 -7.70 -6.07
CA ASP A 255 7.43 -7.18 -4.91
C ASP A 255 7.69 -5.67 -5.03
N ASN A 256 8.02 -5.17 -6.23
CA ASN A 256 8.33 -3.75 -6.42
C ASN A 256 7.35 -2.97 -7.29
N PHE A 257 6.41 -3.64 -7.99
CA PHE A 257 5.51 -2.95 -8.92
C PHE A 257 4.05 -3.37 -8.80
N ILE A 258 3.16 -2.45 -9.16
CA ILE A 258 1.73 -2.71 -9.40
C ILE A 258 1.40 -2.23 -10.81
N VAL A 259 0.70 -3.06 -11.59
CA VAL A 259 0.34 -2.74 -12.98
C VAL A 259 -1.16 -2.54 -13.09
N PHE A 260 -1.54 -1.43 -13.72
CA PHE A 260 -2.90 -1.08 -14.10
C PHE A 260 -3.01 -0.96 -15.61
N GLN A 261 -4.17 -1.32 -16.17
CA GLN A 261 -4.40 -1.21 -17.60
C GLN A 261 -5.84 -0.79 -17.90
N GLY A 262 -6.02 -0.01 -18.96
CA GLY A 262 -7.31 0.39 -19.45
C GLY A 262 -7.29 0.82 -20.91
N GLU A 263 -8.42 1.36 -21.33
CA GLU A 263 -8.60 2.05 -22.61
C GLU A 263 -9.29 3.37 -22.30
N PHE A 264 -8.83 4.46 -22.88
CA PHE A 264 -9.38 5.80 -22.69
C PHE A 264 -9.40 6.53 -24.03
N ASN A 265 -10.55 7.08 -24.42
CA ASN A 265 -10.74 7.70 -25.75
C ASN A 265 -10.29 6.80 -26.92
N GLY A 266 -10.57 5.49 -26.85
CA GLY A 266 -10.22 4.52 -27.88
C GLY A 266 -8.73 4.15 -27.94
N LYS A 267 -7.92 4.60 -26.98
CA LYS A 267 -6.48 4.32 -26.89
C LYS A 267 -6.17 3.46 -25.67
N PRO A 268 -5.49 2.30 -25.84
CA PRO A 268 -5.02 1.52 -24.71
C PRO A 268 -3.90 2.26 -23.97
N PHE A 269 -3.86 2.09 -22.65
CA PHE A 269 -2.80 2.64 -21.81
C PHE A 269 -2.45 1.64 -20.70
N THR A 270 -1.23 1.72 -20.18
CA THR A 270 -0.78 0.88 -19.05
C THR A 270 -0.04 1.76 -18.07
N ASN A 271 -0.48 1.76 -16.81
CA ASN A 271 0.18 2.48 -15.73
C ASN A 271 0.92 1.49 -14.83
N ILE A 272 2.11 1.87 -14.40
CA ILE A 272 2.97 1.07 -13.53
C ILE A 272 3.33 1.93 -12.34
N TYR A 273 2.94 1.48 -11.16
CA TYR A 273 3.35 2.09 -9.92
C TYR A 273 4.61 1.38 -9.41
N SER A 274 5.67 2.14 -9.15
CA SER A 274 6.91 1.66 -8.52
C SER A 274 6.86 1.93 -7.02
N ARG A 275 6.97 0.88 -6.21
CA ARG A 275 7.03 0.98 -4.75
C ARG A 275 8.34 1.58 -4.25
N GLU A 276 9.44 1.36 -4.96
CA GLU A 276 10.76 1.88 -4.57
C GLU A 276 10.84 3.39 -4.71
N TYR A 277 10.21 3.93 -5.77
CA TYR A 277 10.23 5.36 -6.06
C TYR A 277 8.96 6.10 -5.68
N HIS A 278 7.91 5.38 -5.23
CA HIS A 278 6.60 5.94 -4.93
C HIS A 278 6.05 6.78 -6.09
N GLU A 279 6.11 6.21 -7.30
CA GLU A 279 5.80 6.94 -8.53
C GLU A 279 4.97 6.09 -9.47
N LEU A 280 3.91 6.70 -10.01
CA LEU A 280 3.11 6.14 -11.08
C LEU A 280 3.65 6.63 -12.43
N ARG A 281 3.83 5.71 -13.38
CA ARG A 281 4.30 6.04 -14.73
C ARG A 281 3.44 5.33 -15.77
N SER A 282 3.14 6.02 -16.86
CA SER A 282 2.44 5.45 -18.01
C SER A 282 3.42 4.89 -19.03
N ILE A 283 3.21 3.66 -19.47
CA ILE A 283 3.87 3.10 -20.65
C ILE A 283 2.84 2.89 -21.76
N GLU A 284 3.23 3.22 -22.98
CA GLU A 284 2.37 3.06 -24.14
C GLU A 284 2.48 1.63 -24.67
N LEU A 285 1.45 0.82 -24.43
CA LEU A 285 1.29 -0.51 -25.01
C LEU A 285 0.05 -0.51 -25.90
N ALA A 286 0.20 -0.98 -27.14
CA ALA A 286 -0.89 -1.09 -28.11
C ALA A 286 -1.86 -2.24 -27.79
N SER A 287 -1.45 -3.20 -26.95
CA SER A 287 -2.21 -4.41 -26.66
C SER A 287 -2.40 -4.66 -25.16
N LYS A 288 -3.43 -5.46 -24.83
CA LYS A 288 -3.69 -5.90 -23.46
C LYS A 288 -2.51 -6.70 -22.90
N VAL A 289 -2.12 -6.44 -21.65
CA VAL A 289 -1.10 -7.21 -20.93
C VAL A 289 -1.58 -8.66 -20.80
N SER A 290 -0.76 -9.58 -21.28
CA SER A 290 -1.00 -11.03 -21.19
C SER A 290 -0.28 -11.64 -19.99
N SER A 291 0.90 -11.11 -19.64
CA SER A 291 1.64 -11.48 -18.44
C SER A 291 2.56 -10.34 -18.00
N ALA A 292 2.79 -10.24 -16.70
CA ALA A 292 3.82 -9.38 -16.14
C ALA A 292 4.58 -10.16 -15.06
N GLU A 293 5.90 -10.03 -15.04
CA GLU A 293 6.77 -10.75 -14.12
C GLU A 293 7.97 -9.90 -13.74
N GLU A 294 8.30 -9.90 -12.45
CA GLU A 294 9.48 -9.24 -11.94
C GLU A 294 10.64 -10.23 -11.79
N ASN A 295 11.84 -9.85 -12.22
CA ASN A 295 13.03 -10.66 -12.03
C ASN A 295 13.81 -10.32 -10.76
N VAL A 296 14.82 -11.15 -10.44
CA VAL A 296 15.68 -10.99 -9.26
C VAL A 296 16.48 -9.68 -9.22
N ASP A 297 16.66 -9.03 -10.37
CA ASP A 297 17.33 -7.74 -10.51
C ASP A 297 16.34 -6.57 -10.54
N LYS A 298 15.08 -6.81 -10.15
CA LYS A 298 13.98 -5.82 -10.08
C LYS A 298 13.56 -5.20 -11.41
N PHE A 299 13.72 -5.94 -12.50
CA PHE A 299 13.15 -5.58 -13.79
C PHE A 299 11.77 -6.21 -13.97
N MET A 300 10.79 -5.36 -14.26
CA MET A 300 9.44 -5.75 -14.63
C MET A 300 9.38 -6.06 -16.13
N LEU A 301 9.19 -7.33 -16.48
CA LEU A 301 8.89 -7.79 -17.83
C LEU A 301 7.38 -7.80 -18.04
N ILE A 302 6.89 -7.06 -19.02
CA ILE A 302 5.50 -7.06 -19.44
C ILE A 302 5.42 -7.63 -20.86
N LYS A 303 4.56 -8.62 -21.06
CA LYS A 303 4.26 -9.19 -22.38
C LYS A 303 2.82 -8.86 -22.72
N THR A 304 2.58 -8.54 -23.99
CA THR A 304 1.24 -8.50 -24.59
C THR A 304 1.16 -9.62 -25.64
N ALA A 305 0.16 -9.59 -26.53
CA ALA A 305 0.09 -10.53 -27.64
C ALA A 305 1.19 -10.32 -28.69
N ASP A 306 1.67 -9.08 -28.84
CA ASP A 306 2.54 -8.65 -29.93
C ASP A 306 3.60 -7.63 -29.51
N GLU A 307 3.68 -7.27 -28.22
CA GLU A 307 4.67 -6.38 -27.64
C GLU A 307 5.39 -7.02 -26.46
N LEU A 308 6.57 -6.47 -26.18
CA LEU A 308 7.36 -6.80 -25.01
C LEU A 308 7.91 -5.51 -24.41
N ALA A 309 7.67 -5.27 -23.14
CA ALA A 309 8.23 -4.17 -22.39
C ALA A 309 9.08 -4.67 -21.22
N VAL A 310 10.20 -4.01 -20.97
CA VAL A 310 11.01 -4.20 -19.77
C VAL A 310 11.15 -2.85 -19.11
N VAL A 311 10.72 -2.78 -17.86
CA VAL A 311 10.73 -1.56 -17.05
C VAL A 311 11.60 -1.82 -15.83
N SER A 312 12.57 -0.95 -15.61
CA SER A 312 13.36 -0.94 -14.38
C SER A 312 12.78 0.04 -13.38
N ASP A 313 13.09 -0.21 -12.12
CA ASP A 313 12.88 0.70 -11.00
C ASP A 313 13.46 2.11 -11.31
N SER A 314 14.68 2.19 -11.83
CA SER A 314 15.39 3.44 -12.16
C SER A 314 14.80 4.22 -13.34
N GLY A 315 13.74 3.71 -13.98
CA GLY A 315 13.08 4.35 -15.12
C GLY A 315 13.69 4.07 -16.47
N ASN A 316 14.70 3.21 -16.56
CA ASN A 316 15.06 2.67 -17.86
C ASN A 316 13.94 1.76 -18.36
N GLU A 317 13.44 2.07 -19.55
CA GLU A 317 12.43 1.28 -20.23
C GLU A 317 12.94 0.80 -21.59
N LEU A 318 12.45 -0.37 -22.00
CA LEU A 318 12.58 -0.88 -23.35
C LEU A 318 11.20 -1.37 -23.76
N VAL A 319 10.59 -0.72 -24.76
CA VAL A 319 9.31 -1.14 -25.33
C VAL A 319 9.52 -1.59 -26.77
N LEU A 320 9.28 -2.87 -27.04
CA LEU A 320 9.32 -3.44 -28.37
C LEU A 320 7.91 -3.47 -28.95
N LYS A 321 7.64 -2.53 -29.87
CA LYS A 321 6.35 -2.37 -30.56
C LYS A 321 6.10 -3.50 -31.57
N PRO A 322 4.84 -3.72 -31.99
CA PRO A 322 4.47 -4.82 -32.88
C PRO A 322 5.23 -4.80 -34.20
N SER A 323 5.86 -5.93 -34.55
CA SER A 323 6.53 -6.10 -35.84
C SER A 323 6.62 -7.56 -36.25
N LYS A 324 6.80 -7.83 -37.55
CA LYS A 324 7.01 -9.20 -38.06
C LYS A 324 8.24 -9.88 -37.43
N GLN A 325 9.29 -9.11 -37.17
CA GLN A 325 10.50 -9.65 -36.53
C GLN A 325 10.23 -9.99 -35.06
N LEU A 326 9.51 -9.12 -34.34
CA LEU A 326 9.17 -9.37 -32.94
C LEU A 326 8.25 -10.57 -32.79
N SER A 327 7.20 -10.68 -33.61
CA SER A 327 6.32 -11.85 -33.62
C SER A 327 7.12 -13.15 -33.82
N LYS A 328 8.03 -13.20 -34.79
CA LYS A 328 8.91 -14.36 -35.01
C LYS A 328 9.86 -14.63 -33.82
N ALA A 329 10.31 -13.59 -33.13
CA ALA A 329 11.15 -13.73 -31.93
C ALA A 329 10.34 -14.27 -30.75
N LEU A 330 9.12 -13.75 -30.52
CA LEU A 330 8.22 -14.21 -29.47
C LEU A 330 7.82 -15.69 -29.67
N ASP A 331 7.56 -16.11 -30.92
CA ASP A 331 7.31 -17.52 -31.24
C ASP A 331 8.50 -18.42 -30.85
N GLN A 332 9.74 -17.95 -31.07
CA GLN A 332 10.95 -18.69 -30.70
C GLN A 332 11.22 -18.70 -29.19
N LEU A 333 10.70 -17.71 -28.46
CA LEU A 333 10.78 -17.61 -27.00
C LEU A 333 9.59 -18.30 -26.30
N TYR A 334 8.69 -18.95 -27.04
CA TYR A 334 7.59 -19.70 -26.46
C TYR A 334 8.12 -20.74 -25.45
N GLY A 335 7.59 -20.73 -24.23
CA GLY A 335 8.06 -21.56 -23.11
C GLY A 335 9.21 -20.98 -22.29
N TYR A 336 9.76 -19.82 -22.66
CA TYR A 336 10.77 -19.09 -21.89
C TYR A 336 10.09 -17.89 -21.21
N GLY A 337 9.45 -18.15 -20.07
CA GLY A 337 8.65 -17.19 -19.33
C GLY A 337 9.47 -16.12 -18.63
N TYR A 338 10.59 -16.53 -18.04
CA TYR A 338 11.31 -15.82 -17.00
C TYR A 338 12.42 -14.94 -17.57
N LEU A 339 12.40 -13.62 -17.34
CA LEU A 339 13.56 -12.77 -17.65
C LEU A 339 14.63 -12.97 -16.57
N VAL A 340 15.83 -13.40 -16.94
CA VAL A 340 16.92 -13.68 -15.98
C VAL A 340 18.10 -12.73 -16.10
N ASP A 341 18.23 -12.00 -17.20
CA ASP A 341 19.24 -10.97 -17.39
C ASP A 341 18.77 -9.93 -18.40
N TYR A 342 19.13 -8.67 -18.16
CA TYR A 342 18.79 -7.53 -19.00
C TYR A 342 19.98 -6.57 -19.10
N CYS A 343 20.35 -6.24 -20.33
CA CYS A 343 21.33 -5.20 -20.61
C CYS A 343 20.79 -4.31 -21.73
N ASN A 344 20.65 -3.01 -21.48
CA ASN A 344 20.31 -2.02 -22.50
C ASN A 344 21.38 -0.93 -22.57
N LYS A 345 21.94 -0.73 -23.76
CA LYS A 345 22.97 0.28 -24.07
C LYS A 345 22.47 1.26 -25.14
N GLY A 346 21.15 1.46 -25.23
CA GLY A 346 20.49 2.34 -26.17
C GLY A 346 20.39 1.74 -27.57
N ARG A 347 21.50 1.65 -28.30
CA ARG A 347 21.49 1.08 -29.67
C ARG A 347 21.45 -0.44 -29.71
N TYR A 348 21.67 -1.08 -28.57
CA TYR A 348 21.77 -2.51 -28.46
C TYR A 348 21.19 -2.94 -27.11
N PHE A 349 20.44 -4.03 -27.12
CA PHE A 349 19.97 -4.67 -25.90
C PHE A 349 20.08 -6.19 -25.97
N ILE A 350 20.16 -6.78 -24.79
CA ILE A 350 20.13 -8.21 -24.55
C ILE A 350 19.06 -8.50 -23.51
N LEU A 351 18.21 -9.46 -23.81
CA LEU A 351 17.26 -10.05 -22.88
C LEU A 351 17.51 -11.55 -22.84
N THR A 352 17.87 -12.09 -21.68
CA THR A 352 18.03 -13.53 -21.51
C THR A 352 16.83 -14.07 -20.75
N PHE A 353 16.20 -15.08 -21.34
CA PHE A 353 15.03 -15.73 -20.77
C PHE A 353 15.34 -17.16 -20.37
N ALA A 354 14.72 -17.64 -19.29
CA ALA A 354 14.77 -19.03 -18.87
C ALA A 354 13.39 -19.71 -19.02
N SER A 355 13.41 -21.02 -19.21
CA SER A 355 12.23 -21.90 -19.11
C SER A 355 12.11 -22.52 -17.71
N ASP A 356 10.99 -23.18 -17.43
CA ASP A 356 10.78 -23.99 -16.22
C ASP A 356 11.85 -25.07 -16.01
N SER A 357 12.50 -25.51 -17.10
CA SER A 357 13.54 -26.53 -17.08
C SER A 357 14.97 -25.96 -16.94
N TYR A 358 15.10 -24.66 -16.68
CA TYR A 358 16.37 -23.92 -16.58
C TYR A 358 17.18 -23.84 -17.89
N GLU A 359 16.58 -24.20 -19.03
CA GLU A 359 17.14 -23.86 -20.34
C GLU A 359 17.01 -22.35 -20.59
N VAL A 360 18.02 -21.77 -21.24
CA VAL A 360 18.06 -20.33 -21.53
C VAL A 360 18.03 -20.03 -23.03
N LYS A 361 17.44 -18.90 -23.38
CA LYS A 361 17.51 -18.28 -24.71
C LYS A 361 17.77 -16.80 -24.57
N THR A 362 18.44 -16.23 -25.57
CA THR A 362 18.78 -14.81 -25.54
C THR A 362 18.19 -14.09 -26.75
N LEU A 363 17.36 -13.08 -26.49
CA LEU A 363 16.91 -12.12 -27.48
C LEU A 363 17.89 -10.94 -27.52
N LYS A 364 18.53 -10.75 -28.67
CA LYS A 364 19.39 -9.61 -28.95
C LYS A 364 18.68 -8.67 -29.90
N GLY A 365 18.65 -7.39 -29.56
CA GLY A 365 18.16 -6.34 -30.44
C GLY A 365 19.24 -5.33 -30.75
N THR A 366 19.35 -4.95 -32.02
CA THR A 366 20.22 -3.85 -32.46
C THR A 366 19.41 -2.86 -33.27
N PHE A 367 19.45 -1.58 -32.88
CA PHE A 367 18.88 -0.49 -33.66
C PHE A 367 19.90 -0.02 -34.69
N THR A 368 19.66 -0.33 -35.96
CA THR A 368 20.48 0.15 -37.07
C THR A 368 19.84 1.36 -37.73
N SER A 369 20.66 2.30 -38.21
CA SER A 369 20.17 3.55 -38.82
C SER A 369 19.47 3.34 -40.17
N ASP A 370 19.73 2.21 -40.82
CA ASP A 370 19.35 1.89 -42.20
C ASP A 370 18.18 0.91 -42.30
N ILE A 371 18.07 -0.05 -41.36
CA ILE A 371 17.08 -1.14 -41.40
C ILE A 371 16.12 -1.06 -40.19
N GLY A 372 16.47 -0.26 -39.18
CA GLY A 372 15.71 -0.15 -37.93
C GLY A 372 16.09 -1.25 -36.95
N LEU A 373 15.12 -1.74 -36.18
CA LEU A 373 15.34 -2.78 -35.19
C LEU A 373 15.57 -4.14 -35.86
N VAL A 374 16.69 -4.76 -35.54
CA VAL A 374 17.01 -6.15 -35.93
C VAL A 374 17.00 -7.03 -34.68
N LEU A 375 16.19 -8.08 -34.70
CA LEU A 375 16.05 -9.04 -33.59
C LEU A 375 16.64 -10.40 -33.95
N THR A 376 17.40 -10.98 -33.04
CA THR A 376 17.94 -12.35 -33.15
C THR A 376 17.69 -13.10 -31.84
N VAL A 377 17.22 -14.34 -31.93
CA VAL A 377 17.08 -15.25 -30.78
C VAL A 377 18.17 -16.31 -30.91
N GLU A 378 18.95 -16.49 -29.85
CA GLU A 378 20.03 -17.49 -29.74
C GLU A 378 19.74 -18.51 -28.63
#